data_AF-A0A1H9M4N2-F1
#
_entry.id   AF-A0A1H9M4N2-F1
#
_cell.length_a   1.000
_cell.length_b   1.000
_cell.length_c   1.000
_cell.angle_alpha   90.00
_cell.angle_beta   90.00
_cell.angle_gamma   90.00
#
_symmetry.space_group_name_H-M   'P 1'
#
loop_
_entity.id
_entity.type
_entity.pdbx_description
1 polymer ?
#
loop_
_entity_poly.entity_id
_entity_poly.type
_entity_poly.pdbx_seq_one_letter_code
_entity_poly.pdbx_strand_id
1 'polypeptide(L)'
;MKQNMFVKYLIWIAEIFTEAKSFEANPILGNRLLNRPGLHVLRVVIARLITGFRRWILSWNISSAHRREFRQKDYLRISNALPPELFKRLQDEGEHCWPEIREFIQGNTTTRITFLDQEALKQLPAARMLCESSSIRDLLTYVASTAIRP
;
A
#
# COMPACT_ATOMS: atom_id res chain seq x y z
N MET A 1 -22.03 6.01 -31.13
CA MET A 1 -22.27 5.15 -29.95
C MET A 1 -22.82 5.98 -28.80
N LYS A 2 -24.15 6.01 -28.60
CA LYS A 2 -24.74 6.62 -27.40
C LYS A 2 -24.45 5.69 -26.22
N GLN A 3 -23.35 5.93 -25.52
CA GLN A 3 -23.04 5.25 -24.28
C GLN A 3 -24.24 5.46 -23.33
N ASN A 4 -24.87 4.38 -22.85
CA ASN A 4 -26.08 4.47 -22.02
C ASN A 4 -25.80 5.34 -20.80
N MET A 5 -26.25 6.60 -20.84
CA MET A 5 -26.03 7.60 -19.79
C MET A 5 -26.47 7.08 -18.42
N PHE A 6 -27.56 6.30 -18.40
CA PHE A 6 -28.06 5.62 -17.20
C PHE A 6 -27.01 4.71 -16.54
N VAL A 7 -26.31 3.90 -17.34
CA VAL A 7 -25.26 2.99 -16.84
C VAL A 7 -24.09 3.79 -16.25
N LYS A 8 -23.71 4.90 -16.90
CA LYS A 8 -22.66 5.79 -16.36
C LYS A 8 -23.06 6.40 -15.03
N TYR A 9 -24.30 6.86 -14.89
CA TYR A 9 -24.79 7.39 -13.62
C TYR A 9 -24.78 6.35 -12.50
N LEU A 10 -25.17 5.11 -12.78
CA LEU A 10 -25.07 4.02 -11.80
C LEU A 10 -23.61 3.77 -11.37
N ILE A 11 -22.67 3.75 -12.32
CA ILE A 11 -21.24 3.62 -12.03
C ILE A 11 -20.75 4.79 -11.18
N TRP A 12 -21.08 6.03 -11.55
CA TRP A 12 -20.65 7.22 -10.81
C TRP A 12 -21.19 7.27 -9.38
N ILE A 13 -22.42 6.78 -9.16
CA ILE A 13 -23.00 6.65 -7.82
C ILE A 13 -22.24 5.58 -7.04
N ALA A 14 -21.95 4.43 -7.64
CA ALA A 14 -21.18 3.37 -7.00
C ALA A 14 -19.77 3.84 -6.61
N GLU A 15 -19.12 4.66 -7.45
CA GLU A 15 -17.79 5.23 -7.21
C GLU A 15 -17.69 6.11 -5.97
N ILE A 16 -18.81 6.61 -5.42
CA ILE A 16 -18.83 7.33 -4.14
C ILE A 16 -18.26 6.45 -3.02
N PHE A 17 -18.54 5.15 -3.09
CA PHE A 17 -18.15 4.15 -2.10
C PHE A 17 -16.82 3.46 -2.44
N THR A 18 -16.10 3.92 -3.47
CA THR A 18 -14.81 3.37 -3.88
C THR A 18 -13.66 4.35 -3.66
N GLU A 19 -12.45 3.92 -4.00
CA GLU A 19 -11.23 4.73 -4.00
C GLU A 19 -11.12 5.67 -5.21
N ALA A 20 -12.21 5.93 -5.96
CA ALA A 20 -12.22 6.86 -7.07
C ALA A 20 -11.80 8.27 -6.62
N LYS A 21 -10.78 8.81 -7.29
CA LYS A 21 -10.17 10.13 -7.01
C LYS A 21 -10.34 11.14 -8.15
N SER A 22 -10.97 10.77 -9.27
CA SER A 22 -11.18 11.70 -10.38
C SER A 22 -12.45 12.53 -10.16
N PHE A 23 -12.25 13.77 -9.73
CA PHE A 23 -13.32 14.77 -9.58
C PHE A 23 -13.79 15.35 -10.91
N GLU A 24 -12.96 15.26 -11.95
CA GLU A 24 -13.30 15.72 -13.30
C GLU A 24 -14.11 14.68 -14.07
N ALA A 25 -13.71 13.40 -14.01
CA ALA A 25 -14.37 12.33 -14.77
C ALA A 25 -15.68 11.84 -14.12
N ASN A 26 -15.86 12.03 -12.80
CA ASN A 26 -17.08 11.71 -12.08
C ASN A 26 -17.75 13.02 -11.61
N PRO A 27 -18.83 13.46 -12.29
CA PRO A 27 -19.49 14.73 -11.98
C PRO A 27 -20.20 14.74 -10.63
N ILE A 28 -20.49 13.56 -10.04
CA ILE A 28 -21.08 13.45 -8.70
C ILE A 28 -20.01 13.71 -7.64
N LEU A 29 -18.84 13.11 -7.79
CA LEU A 29 -17.69 13.36 -6.90
C LEU A 29 -17.21 14.81 -7.00
N GLY A 30 -17.14 15.38 -8.21
CA GLY A 30 -16.75 16.77 -8.45
C GLY A 30 -17.81 17.82 -8.08
N ASN A 31 -19.03 17.42 -7.72
CA ASN A 31 -20.13 18.35 -7.53
C ASN A 31 -19.93 19.24 -6.29
N ARG A 32 -19.85 20.57 -6.50
CA ARG A 32 -19.70 21.55 -5.40
C ARG A 32 -20.91 21.59 -4.45
N LEU A 33 -22.12 21.39 -4.96
CA LEU A 33 -23.35 21.40 -4.15
C LEU A 33 -23.45 20.17 -3.25
N LEU A 34 -22.87 19.04 -3.63
CA LEU A 34 -22.80 17.84 -2.79
C LEU A 34 -21.61 17.88 -1.82
N ASN A 35 -20.50 18.50 -2.21
CA ASN A 35 -19.34 18.64 -1.34
C ASN A 35 -19.51 19.72 -0.26
N ARG A 36 -20.28 20.79 -0.52
CA ARG A 36 -20.65 21.82 0.48
C ARG A 36 -21.30 21.24 1.75
N PRO A 37 -22.32 20.36 1.68
CA PRO A 37 -22.89 19.70 2.84
C PRO A 37 -22.02 18.57 3.41
N GLY A 38 -20.87 18.27 2.79
CA GLY A 38 -19.86 17.38 3.38
C GLY A 38 -19.73 15.99 2.75
N LEU A 39 -20.16 15.76 1.50
CA LEU A 39 -19.97 14.46 0.82
C LEU A 39 -18.51 13.97 0.90
N HIS A 40 -17.54 14.84 0.56
CA HIS A 40 -16.13 14.51 0.65
C HIS A 40 -15.70 14.18 2.10
N VAL A 41 -16.14 14.98 3.07
CA VAL A 41 -15.82 14.77 4.50
C VAL A 41 -16.37 13.43 4.97
N LEU A 42 -17.61 13.10 4.61
CA LEU A 42 -18.24 11.81 4.91
C LEU A 42 -17.40 10.65 4.34
N ARG A 43 -16.92 10.76 3.09
CA ARG A 43 -16.04 9.73 2.49
C ARG A 43 -14.74 9.57 3.28
N VAL A 44 -14.12 10.66 3.72
CA VAL A 44 -12.89 10.62 4.54
C VAL A 44 -13.15 9.96 5.89
N VAL A 45 -14.26 10.30 6.56
CA VAL A 45 -14.65 9.70 7.84
C VAL A 45 -14.92 8.20 7.68
N ILE A 46 -15.69 7.80 6.66
CA ILE A 46 -15.96 6.39 6.35
C ILE A 46 -14.65 5.65 6.07
N ALA A 47 -13.75 6.22 5.25
CA ALA A 47 -12.45 5.61 4.97
C ALA A 47 -11.61 5.41 6.24
N ARG A 48 -11.62 6.39 7.16
CA ARG A 48 -10.96 6.27 8.47
C ARG A 48 -11.57 5.14 9.30
N LEU A 49 -12.91 5.03 9.34
CA LEU A 49 -13.61 3.96 10.07
C LEU A 49 -13.28 2.57 9.49
N ILE A 50 -13.33 2.42 8.16
CA ILE A 50 -12.97 1.18 7.47
C ILE A 50 -11.52 0.80 7.77
N THR A 51 -10.60 1.77 7.71
CA THR A 51 -9.18 1.54 8.01
C THR A 51 -8.98 1.14 9.48
N GLY A 52 -9.70 1.76 10.41
CA GLY A 52 -9.71 1.37 11.82
C GLY A 52 -10.19 -0.06 12.04
N PHE A 53 -11.31 -0.42 11.38
CA PHE A 53 -11.88 -1.75 11.44
C PHE A 53 -10.96 -2.82 10.84
N ARG A 54 -10.40 -2.57 9.65
CA ARG A 54 -9.43 -3.46 9.00
C ARG A 54 -8.19 -3.66 9.88
N ARG A 55 -7.64 -2.59 10.45
CA ARG A 55 -6.54 -2.70 11.42
C ARG A 55 -6.91 -3.49 12.66
N TRP A 56 -8.14 -3.35 13.16
CA TRP A 56 -8.62 -4.12 14.31
C TRP A 56 -8.62 -5.62 14.00
N ILE A 57 -9.14 -6.03 12.84
CA ILE A 57 -9.09 -7.43 12.36
C ILE A 57 -7.64 -7.92 12.26
N LEU A 58 -6.76 -7.13 11.64
CA LEU A 58 -5.35 -7.47 11.41
C LEU A 58 -4.49 -7.39 12.69
N SER A 59 -5.05 -6.90 13.80
CA SER A 59 -4.31 -6.66 15.03
C SER A 59 -3.96 -7.94 15.81
N TRP A 60 -4.55 -9.08 15.43
CA TRP A 60 -4.40 -10.36 16.14
C TRP A 60 -2.95 -10.85 16.19
N ASN A 61 -2.21 -10.68 15.09
CA ASN A 61 -0.81 -11.14 14.98
C ASN A 61 0.21 -10.08 15.46
N ILE A 62 -0.25 -8.94 15.99
CA ILE A 62 0.62 -7.81 16.33
C ILE A 62 0.68 -7.61 17.85
N SER A 63 1.90 -7.50 18.38
CA SER A 63 2.13 -7.25 19.81
C SER A 63 1.38 -6.01 20.29
N SER A 64 0.88 -6.02 21.53
CA SER A 64 0.22 -4.85 22.13
C SER A 64 1.12 -3.62 22.17
N ALA A 65 2.43 -3.82 22.34
CA ALA A 65 3.44 -2.77 22.31
C ALA A 65 3.53 -2.09 20.93
N HIS A 66 3.66 -2.86 19.85
CA HIS A 66 3.70 -2.29 18.49
C HIS A 66 2.37 -1.60 18.15
N ARG A 67 1.23 -2.20 18.51
CA ARG A 67 -0.08 -1.55 18.32
C ARG A 67 -0.18 -0.20 19.03
N ARG A 68 0.39 -0.08 20.23
CA ARG A 68 0.44 1.20 20.97
C ARG A 68 1.39 2.19 20.32
N GLU A 69 2.58 1.75 19.93
CA GLU A 69 3.58 2.59 19.29
C GLU A 69 3.05 3.18 17.97
N PHE A 70 2.46 2.34 17.11
CA PHE A 70 1.90 2.80 15.84
C PHE A 70 0.78 3.82 16.05
N ARG A 71 -0.12 3.59 17.03
CA ARG A 71 -1.18 4.56 17.35
C ARG A 71 -0.67 5.91 17.87
N GLN A 72 0.53 5.94 18.45
CA GLN A 72 1.12 7.16 19.02
C GLN A 72 2.02 7.90 18.04
N LYS A 73 2.71 7.16 17.17
CA LYS A 73 3.78 7.69 16.33
C LYS A 73 3.49 7.63 14.82
N ASP A 74 2.46 6.90 14.41
CA ASP A 74 2.14 6.60 13.01
C ASP A 74 3.24 5.84 12.23
N TYR A 75 4.26 5.31 12.94
CA TYR A 75 5.27 4.41 12.41
C TYR A 75 5.68 3.36 13.46
N LEU A 76 6.35 2.30 13.00
CA LEU A 76 6.94 1.27 13.84
C LEU A 76 8.44 1.22 13.62
N ARG A 77 9.21 1.14 14.71
CA ARG A 77 10.66 0.90 14.65
C ARG A 77 10.95 -0.50 15.17
N ILE A 78 11.28 -1.41 14.25
CA ILE A 78 11.66 -2.79 14.59
C ILE A 78 13.18 -2.90 14.52
N SER A 79 13.81 -3.16 15.66
CA SER A 79 15.25 -3.40 15.71
C SER A 79 15.53 -4.89 15.51
N ASN A 80 16.60 -5.22 14.79
CA ASN A 80 16.99 -6.61 14.53
C ASN A 80 15.84 -7.44 13.95
N ALA A 81 15.10 -6.88 12.99
CA ALA A 81 13.95 -7.53 12.35
C ALA A 81 14.34 -8.84 11.63
N LEU A 82 15.63 -9.03 11.35
CA LEU A 82 16.19 -10.18 10.66
C LEU A 82 17.23 -10.89 11.52
N PRO A 83 17.31 -12.23 11.43
CA PRO A 83 18.44 -12.97 11.96
C PRO A 83 19.76 -12.43 11.38
N PRO A 84 20.84 -12.30 12.18
CA PRO A 84 22.11 -11.75 11.71
C PRO A 84 22.67 -12.47 10.47
N GLU A 85 22.49 -13.79 10.41
CA GLU A 85 22.92 -14.60 9.25
C GLU A 85 22.13 -14.26 7.98
N LEU A 86 20.81 -14.10 8.08
CA LEU A 86 19.97 -13.72 6.95
C LEU A 86 20.31 -12.30 6.49
N PHE A 87 20.53 -11.39 7.43
CA PHE A 87 20.94 -10.02 7.13
C PHE A 87 22.30 -9.96 6.42
N LYS A 88 23.25 -10.81 6.79
CA LYS A 88 24.54 -10.92 6.10
C LYS A 88 24.37 -11.44 4.66
N ARG A 89 23.59 -12.51 4.47
CA ARG A 89 23.32 -13.06 3.12
C ARG A 89 22.62 -12.05 2.21
N LEU A 90 21.70 -11.25 2.75
CA LEU A 90 21.03 -10.18 2.02
C LEU A 90 22.00 -9.09 1.56
N GLN A 91 22.98 -8.72 2.40
CA GLN A 91 24.03 -7.79 2.00
C GLN A 91 24.89 -8.39 0.88
N ASP A 92 25.32 -9.65 1.04
CA ASP A 92 26.13 -10.33 0.03
C ASP A 92 25.38 -10.39 -1.32
N GLU A 93 24.10 -10.76 -1.33
CA GLU A 93 23.23 -10.73 -2.51
C GLU A 93 23.11 -9.32 -3.10
N GLY A 94 22.86 -8.32 -2.25
CA GLY A 94 22.72 -6.93 -2.65
C GLY A 94 24.02 -6.27 -3.12
N GLU A 95 25.19 -6.89 -2.95
CA GLU A 95 26.46 -6.39 -3.47
C GLU A 95 26.87 -7.11 -4.77
N HIS A 96 26.56 -8.41 -4.88
CA HIS A 96 27.10 -9.27 -5.93
C HIS A 96 26.08 -9.70 -6.97
N CYS A 97 24.78 -9.59 -6.68
CA CYS A 97 23.69 -10.11 -7.50
C CYS A 97 22.64 -9.02 -7.74
N TRP A 98 22.97 -8.05 -8.59
CA TRP A 98 22.01 -7.02 -9.00
C TRP A 98 21.19 -7.48 -10.21
N PRO A 99 19.84 -7.49 -10.11
CA PRO A 99 18.97 -7.61 -11.28
C PRO A 99 19.16 -6.43 -12.24
N GLU A 100 18.62 -6.58 -13.45
CA GLU A 100 18.58 -5.53 -14.45
C GLU A 100 18.00 -4.22 -13.87
N ILE A 101 18.72 -3.12 -14.06
CA ILE A 101 18.29 -1.78 -13.65
C ILE A 101 17.54 -1.14 -14.81
N ARG A 102 16.30 -0.70 -14.55
CA ARG A 102 15.55 0.12 -15.50
C ARG A 102 15.71 1.59 -15.21
N GLU A 103 16.00 2.36 -16.24
CA GLU A 103 16.12 3.81 -16.15
C GLU A 103 14.91 4.49 -16.83
N PHE A 104 14.31 5.44 -16.14
CA PHE A 104 13.21 6.26 -16.63
C PHE A 104 13.61 7.73 -16.55
N ILE A 105 13.33 8.49 -17.60
CA ILE A 105 13.49 9.94 -17.60
C ILE A 105 12.09 10.55 -17.51
N GLN A 106 11.83 11.28 -16.43
CA GLN A 106 10.59 12.02 -16.23
C GLN A 106 10.90 13.50 -16.03
N GLY A 107 10.67 14.31 -17.07
CA GLY A 107 11.08 15.71 -17.09
C GLY A 107 12.61 15.81 -17.00
N ASN A 108 13.10 16.44 -15.92
CA ASN A 108 14.53 16.63 -15.65
C ASN A 108 15.10 15.63 -14.63
N THR A 109 14.33 14.61 -14.25
CA THR A 109 14.75 13.61 -13.25
C THR A 109 15.00 12.26 -13.92
N THR A 110 16.18 11.70 -13.67
CA THR A 110 16.52 10.33 -14.02
C THR A 110 16.24 9.42 -12.82
N THR A 111 15.32 8.47 -12.97
CA THR A 111 14.96 7.49 -11.94
C THR A 111 15.47 6.12 -12.35
N ARG A 112 16.27 5.49 -11.49
CA ARG A 112 16.70 4.10 -11.65
C ARG A 112 15.94 3.21 -10.69
N ILE A 113 15.34 2.14 -11.20
CA ILE A 113 14.56 1.18 -10.44
C ILE A 113 15.07 -0.21 -10.75
N THR A 114 15.40 -0.96 -9.71
CA THR A 114 15.62 -2.41 -9.78
C THR A 114 14.34 -3.10 -9.35
N PHE A 115 13.82 -3.98 -10.20
CA PHE A 115 12.63 -4.75 -9.90
C PHE A 115 13.04 -6.08 -9.26
N LEU A 116 12.53 -6.34 -8.04
CA LEU A 116 12.59 -7.65 -7.40
C LEU A 116 11.33 -8.44 -7.78
N ASP A 117 11.22 -8.82 -9.04
CA ASP A 117 10.12 -9.65 -9.52
C ASP A 117 10.34 -11.14 -9.18
N GLN A 118 9.37 -11.99 -9.53
CA GLN A 118 9.43 -13.42 -9.22
C GLN A 118 10.61 -14.13 -9.90
N GLU A 119 11.08 -13.66 -11.06
CA GLU A 119 12.24 -14.24 -11.75
C GLU A 119 13.54 -13.80 -11.08
N ALA A 120 13.67 -12.53 -10.71
CA ALA A 120 14.79 -12.01 -9.93
C ALA A 120 14.90 -12.72 -8.57
N LEU A 121 13.79 -12.95 -7.88
CA LEU A 121 13.76 -13.64 -6.58
C LEU A 121 14.18 -15.12 -6.67
N LYS A 122 14.14 -15.76 -7.85
CA LYS A 122 14.72 -17.12 -8.02
C LYS A 122 16.24 -17.10 -7.89
N GLN A 123 16.87 -15.97 -8.20
CA GLN A 123 18.33 -15.79 -8.14
C GLN A 123 18.79 -15.18 -6.80
N LEU A 124 17.84 -14.71 -5.98
CA LEU A 124 18.09 -14.00 -4.72
C LEU A 124 17.38 -14.72 -3.55
N PRO A 125 17.88 -15.88 -3.10
CA PRO A 125 17.20 -16.70 -2.10
C PRO A 125 17.00 -16.00 -0.76
N ALA A 126 17.95 -15.16 -0.30
CA ALA A 126 17.79 -14.41 0.94
C ALA A 126 16.75 -13.29 0.79
N ALA A 127 16.73 -12.58 -0.34
CA ALA A 127 15.67 -11.60 -0.64
C ALA A 127 14.28 -12.26 -0.71
N ARG A 128 14.20 -13.46 -1.28
CA ARG A 128 12.96 -14.24 -1.30
C ARG A 128 12.50 -14.61 0.10
N MET A 129 13.40 -15.09 0.96
CA MET A 129 13.08 -15.41 2.36
C MET A 129 12.56 -14.17 3.12
N LEU A 130 13.11 -12.99 2.83
CA LEU A 130 12.64 -11.72 3.39
C LEU A 130 11.18 -11.44 2.98
N CYS A 131 10.84 -11.50 1.69
CA CYS A 131 9.48 -11.28 1.18
C CYS A 131 8.48 -12.34 1.67
N GLU A 132 8.96 -13.56 1.91
CA GLU A 132 8.13 -14.67 2.40
C GLU A 132 7.91 -14.65 3.93
N SER A 133 8.67 -13.83 4.67
CA SER A 133 8.58 -13.70 6.13
C SER A 133 7.20 -13.27 6.62
N SER A 134 6.55 -14.13 7.41
CA SER A 134 5.24 -13.84 8.01
C SER A 134 5.30 -12.69 9.01
N SER A 135 6.36 -12.57 9.80
CA SER A 135 6.49 -11.50 10.81
C SER A 135 6.55 -10.11 10.17
N ILE A 136 7.26 -9.97 9.05
CA ILE A 136 7.35 -8.72 8.29
C ILE A 136 6.04 -8.46 7.55
N ARG A 137 5.48 -9.48 6.90
CA ARG A 137 4.19 -9.37 6.20
C ARG A 137 3.07 -8.91 7.12
N ASP A 138 3.00 -9.47 8.33
CA ASP A 138 1.96 -9.12 9.31
C ASP A 138 2.09 -7.66 9.75
N LEU A 139 3.33 -7.20 10.01
CA LEU A 139 3.61 -5.80 10.33
C LEU A 139 3.21 -4.86 9.19
N LEU A 140 3.63 -5.16 7.96
CA LEU A 140 3.31 -4.36 6.77
C LEU A 140 1.79 -4.32 6.54
N THR A 141 1.14 -5.47 6.64
CA THR A 141 -0.30 -5.61 6.46
C THR A 141 -1.07 -4.80 7.51
N TYR A 142 -0.63 -4.84 8.77
CA TYR A 142 -1.22 -4.06 9.85
C TYR A 142 -1.05 -2.55 9.63
N VAL A 143 0.18 -2.09 9.34
CA VAL A 143 0.48 -0.67 9.13
C VAL A 143 -0.31 -0.11 7.93
N ALA A 144 -0.28 -0.83 6.81
CA ALA A 144 -0.99 -0.45 5.59
C ALA A 144 -2.50 -0.65 5.68
N SER A 145 -3.00 -1.32 6.72
CA SER A 145 -4.42 -1.69 6.87
C SER A 145 -4.95 -2.53 5.70
N THR A 146 -4.08 -3.24 4.99
CA THR A 146 -4.43 -4.01 3.79
C THR A 146 -3.52 -5.21 3.62
N ALA A 147 -4.04 -6.31 3.07
CA ALA A 147 -3.28 -7.53 2.84
C ALA A 147 -2.31 -7.33 1.67
N ILE A 148 -1.17 -6.71 1.95
CA ILE A 148 -0.08 -6.51 0.98
C ILE A 148 0.84 -7.73 1.06
N ARG A 149 1.19 -8.27 -0.12
CA ARG A 149 2.38 -9.11 -0.24
C ARG A 149 3.57 -8.18 -0.52
N PRO A 150 4.62 -8.19 0.31
CA PRO A 150 5.87 -7.53 -0.01
C PRO A 150 6.60 -8.21 -1.17
#